data_AF-A0AAD7DUX9-F1
#
_entry.id   AF-A0AAD7DUX9-F1
#
_cell.length_a   1.000
_cell.length_b   1.000
_cell.length_c   1.000
_cell.angle_alpha   90.00
_cell.angle_beta   90.00
_cell.angle_gamma   90.00
#
_symmetry.space_group_name_H-M   'P 1'
#
loop_
_entity.id
_entity.type
_entity.pdbx_description
1 polymer ?
#
loop_
_entity_poly.entity_id
_entity_poly.type
_entity_poly.pdbx_seq_one_letter_code
_entity_poly.pdbx_strand_id
1 'polypeptide(L)'
;QGDFERALNKPLHFQGTFYFRKTYADFPNPILRLGSLGHIGLPLSSREAKHVIAQCVQAPFGKGERTLVDINVRDTWEMDASQIHFDNSAWGTFMGQVTEEVCLKLGLVAKQASTVRCEPYKLLLYETGSHFLPHQDTEKAKGMFATVVVVLPSSFQGGAAHLLHGDLSTVIGSSHSLS
;
A
#
# COMPACT_ATOMS: atom_id res chain seq x y z
N GLN A 1 38.06 -20.91 8.72
CA GLN A 1 36.61 -20.73 8.46
C GLN A 1 36.28 -19.29 8.80
N GLY A 2 35.97 -18.48 7.78
CA GLY A 2 35.78 -17.03 7.93
C GLY A 2 34.47 -16.71 8.65
N ASP A 3 34.38 -15.52 9.26
CA ASP A 3 33.17 -15.07 9.96
C ASP A 3 31.93 -15.05 9.05
N PHE A 4 32.11 -14.91 7.73
CA PHE A 4 31.03 -14.98 6.73
C PHE A 4 30.40 -16.37 6.63
N GLU A 5 31.19 -17.44 6.59
CA GLU A 5 30.69 -18.82 6.56
C GLU A 5 30.02 -19.20 7.89
N ARG A 6 30.49 -18.63 9.01
CA ARG A 6 29.83 -18.79 10.32
C ARG A 6 28.50 -18.06 10.40
N ALA A 7 28.32 -16.93 9.71
CA ALA A 7 27.06 -16.21 9.65
C ALA A 7 26.01 -16.93 8.80
N LEU A 8 26.43 -17.56 7.69
CA LEU A 8 25.54 -18.38 6.84
C LEU A 8 25.10 -19.68 7.51
N ASN A 9 25.94 -20.25 8.39
CA ASN A 9 25.65 -21.50 9.10
C ASN A 9 24.85 -21.30 10.40
N LYS A 10 24.56 -20.05 10.79
CA LYS A 10 23.59 -19.80 11.86
C LYS A 10 22.20 -19.77 11.23
N PRO A 11 21.21 -20.49 11.78
CA PRO A 11 19.83 -20.27 11.39
C PRO A 11 19.52 -18.79 11.64
N LEU A 12 19.32 -18.04 10.56
CA LEU A 12 18.77 -16.70 10.63
C LEU A 12 17.33 -16.87 11.13
N HIS A 13 17.15 -16.80 12.44
CA HIS A 13 15.85 -16.79 13.07
C HIS A 13 15.19 -15.45 12.75
N PHE A 14 14.58 -15.35 11.58
CA PHE A 14 13.67 -14.27 11.24
C PHE A 14 12.43 -14.40 12.12
N GLN A 15 12.19 -13.42 12.99
CA GLN A 15 11.06 -13.41 13.92
C GLN A 15 9.86 -12.61 13.39
N GLY A 16 9.91 -12.18 12.12
CA GLY A 16 8.83 -11.45 11.47
C GLY A 16 7.93 -12.32 10.61
N THR A 17 6.93 -11.69 10.01
CA THR A 17 6.12 -12.26 8.92
C THR A 17 6.45 -11.56 7.61
N PHE A 18 6.25 -12.22 6.46
CA PHE A 18 6.49 -11.61 5.14
C PHE A 18 5.41 -10.58 4.75
N TYR A 19 4.32 -10.51 5.52
CA TYR A 19 3.24 -9.53 5.37
C TYR A 19 2.61 -9.24 6.73
N PHE A 20 1.93 -8.10 6.84
CA PHE A 20 1.10 -7.76 7.99
C PHE A 20 -0.21 -7.13 7.50
N ARG A 21 -1.32 -7.42 8.19
CA ARG A 21 -2.63 -6.85 7.91
C ARG A 21 -3.32 -6.51 9.22
N LYS A 22 -3.94 -5.34 9.28
CA LYS A 22 -4.81 -4.92 10.37
C LYS A 22 -5.93 -4.03 9.85
N THR A 23 -7.13 -4.19 10.41
CA THR A 23 -8.25 -3.27 10.23
C THR A 23 -8.36 -2.43 11.49
N TYR A 24 -8.46 -1.11 11.31
CA TYR A 24 -8.63 -0.16 12.42
C TYR A 24 -10.09 0.31 12.41
N ALA A 25 -10.82 0.02 13.49
CA ALA A 25 -12.21 0.46 13.63
C ALA A 25 -12.30 1.96 13.98
N ASP A 26 -11.28 2.48 14.67
CA ASP A 26 -11.12 3.88 15.00
C ASP A 26 -9.82 4.39 14.36
N PHE A 27 -9.95 5.42 13.54
CA PHE A 27 -8.84 6.09 12.87
C PHE A 27 -9.23 7.56 12.62
N PRO A 28 -8.26 8.49 12.68
CA PRO A 28 -8.55 9.89 12.40
C PRO A 28 -8.95 10.06 10.94
N ASN A 29 -10.01 10.83 10.67
CA ASN A 29 -10.35 11.16 9.29
C ASN A 29 -9.16 11.90 8.64
N PRO A 30 -8.62 11.43 7.51
CA PRO A 30 -7.45 12.04 6.87
C PRO A 30 -7.65 13.51 6.45
N ILE A 31 -8.91 13.95 6.26
CA ILE A 31 -9.26 15.16 5.52
C ILE A 31 -8.51 15.12 4.17
N LEU A 32 -8.84 14.11 3.37
CA LEU A 32 -8.19 13.82 2.10
C LEU A 32 -8.46 14.98 1.12
N ARG A 33 -7.40 15.55 0.55
CA ARG A 33 -7.48 16.57 -0.51
C ARG A 33 -6.71 16.10 -1.73
N LEU A 34 -7.37 16.12 -2.89
CA LEU A 34 -6.81 15.61 -4.15
C LEU A 34 -6.72 16.71 -5.21
N GLY A 35 -5.50 17.03 -5.65
CA GLY A 35 -5.22 17.95 -6.75
C GLY A 35 -6.09 19.21 -6.72
N SER A 36 -6.71 19.51 -7.86
CA SER A 36 -7.69 20.61 -8.00
C SER A 36 -9.12 20.25 -7.57
N LEU A 37 -9.41 19.00 -7.20
CA LEU A 37 -10.74 18.58 -6.74
C LEU A 37 -11.06 19.12 -5.35
N GLY A 38 -10.04 19.42 -4.55
CA GLY A 38 -10.21 19.83 -3.16
C GLY A 38 -10.49 18.63 -2.26
N HIS A 39 -11.29 18.85 -1.20
CA HIS A 39 -11.56 17.84 -0.18
C HIS A 39 -12.49 16.74 -0.70
N ILE A 40 -12.09 15.49 -0.47
CA ILE A 40 -12.85 14.29 -0.84
C ILE A 40 -13.46 13.68 0.42
N GLY A 41 -14.79 13.53 0.43
CA GLY A 41 -15.51 12.87 1.51
C GLY A 41 -15.25 11.36 1.53
N LEU A 42 -15.09 10.80 2.73
CA LEU A 42 -15.01 9.36 2.99
C LEU A 42 -16.18 8.94 3.90
N PRO A 43 -16.88 7.81 3.64
CA PRO A 43 -16.62 6.83 2.59
C PRO A 43 -16.78 7.36 1.16
N LEU A 44 -15.90 6.93 0.26
CA LEU A 44 -15.90 7.40 -1.13
C LEU A 44 -17.19 6.96 -1.83
N SER A 45 -17.94 7.93 -2.34
CA SER A 45 -19.15 7.67 -3.13
C SER A 45 -18.81 7.40 -4.59
N SER A 46 -19.70 6.71 -5.32
CA SER A 46 -19.53 6.50 -6.77
C SER A 46 -19.51 7.79 -7.57
N ARG A 47 -20.14 8.88 -7.07
CA ARG A 47 -20.09 10.20 -7.71
C ARG A 47 -18.69 10.82 -7.57
N GLU A 48 -18.16 10.84 -6.35
CA GLU A 48 -16.81 11.36 -6.10
C GLU A 48 -15.75 10.52 -6.81
N ALA A 49 -15.90 9.18 -6.84
CA ALA A 49 -15.01 8.28 -7.55
C ALA A 49 -14.86 8.67 -9.04
N LYS A 50 -15.95 9.04 -9.73
CA LYS A 50 -15.89 9.51 -11.12
C LYS A 50 -15.11 10.81 -11.28
N HIS A 51 -15.23 11.74 -10.34
CA HIS A 51 -14.45 12.98 -10.36
C HIS A 51 -12.96 12.70 -10.10
N VAL A 52 -12.65 11.77 -9.20
CA VAL A 52 -11.26 11.33 -8.95
C VAL A 52 -10.67 10.67 -10.19
N ILE A 53 -11.38 9.74 -10.83
CA ILE A 53 -10.95 9.10 -12.09
C ILE A 53 -10.62 10.14 -13.16
N ALA A 54 -11.43 11.21 -13.28
CA ALA A 54 -11.20 12.26 -14.26
C ALA A 54 -9.89 13.05 -14.06
N GLN A 55 -9.23 12.91 -12.90
CA GLN A 55 -7.91 13.49 -12.60
C GLN A 55 -6.80 12.44 -12.55
N CYS A 56 -7.13 11.17 -12.76
CA CYS A 56 -6.17 10.07 -12.79
C CYS A 56 -5.69 9.79 -14.21
N VAL A 57 -4.61 9.02 -14.29
CA VAL A 57 -4.17 8.37 -15.52
C VAL A 57 -4.34 6.86 -15.40
N GLN A 58 -4.35 6.17 -16.54
CA GLN A 58 -4.26 4.71 -16.54
C GLN A 58 -2.90 4.28 -15.97
N ALA A 59 -2.93 3.37 -15.00
CA ALA A 59 -1.78 3.06 -14.20
C ALA A 59 -0.77 2.21 -14.99
N PRO A 60 0.49 2.66 -15.14
CA PRO A 60 1.49 1.93 -15.88
C PRO A 60 2.05 0.76 -15.06
N PHE A 61 2.74 -0.17 -15.72
CA PHE A 61 3.48 -1.25 -15.08
C PHE A 61 4.88 -1.38 -15.69
N GLY A 62 5.80 -1.98 -14.93
CA GLY A 62 7.16 -2.25 -15.37
C GLY A 62 7.23 -3.52 -16.22
N LYS A 63 7.98 -3.48 -17.33
CA LYS A 63 8.32 -4.62 -18.17
C LYS A 63 9.81 -4.58 -18.51
N GLY A 64 10.62 -5.18 -17.64
CA GLY A 64 12.07 -4.98 -17.65
C GLY A 64 12.38 -3.52 -17.33
N GLU A 65 13.18 -2.86 -18.17
CA GLU A 65 13.55 -1.44 -18.01
C GLU A 65 12.48 -0.46 -18.54
N ARG A 66 11.37 -0.97 -19.11
CA ARG A 66 10.32 -0.14 -19.70
C ARG A 66 9.14 0.04 -18.77
N THR A 67 8.50 1.21 -18.86
CA THR A 67 7.22 1.52 -18.23
C THR A 67 6.15 1.58 -19.31
N LEU A 68 5.11 0.76 -19.22
CA LEU A 68 4.06 0.59 -20.24
C LEU A 68 2.66 0.72 -19.63
N VAL A 69 1.67 1.04 -20.45
CA VAL A 69 0.24 1.01 -20.10
C VAL A 69 -0.44 -0.09 -20.91
N ASP A 70 -1.05 -1.06 -20.23
CA ASP A 70 -1.85 -2.14 -20.84
C ASP A 70 -2.90 -2.61 -19.81
N ILE A 71 -4.17 -2.34 -20.11
CA ILE A 71 -5.31 -2.66 -19.23
C ILE A 71 -5.51 -4.17 -19.04
N ASN A 72 -4.98 -5.01 -19.94
CA ASN A 72 -5.05 -6.46 -19.75
C ASN A 72 -4.07 -6.93 -18.66
N VAL A 73 -3.05 -6.12 -18.37
CA VAL A 73 -2.06 -6.38 -17.32
C VAL A 73 -2.42 -5.66 -16.03
N ARG A 74 -2.73 -4.36 -16.12
CA ARG A 74 -3.05 -3.48 -14.99
C ARG A 74 -4.18 -2.55 -15.40
N ASP A 75 -5.41 -2.93 -15.09
CA ASP A 75 -6.58 -2.07 -15.21
C ASP A 75 -6.76 -1.36 -13.88
N THR A 76 -6.26 -0.13 -13.76
CA THR A 76 -6.32 0.67 -12.53
C THR A 76 -6.12 2.13 -12.89
N TRP A 77 -6.83 3.03 -12.21
CA TRP A 77 -6.55 4.45 -12.28
C TRP A 77 -5.54 4.84 -11.20
N GLU A 78 -4.52 5.63 -11.53
CA GLU A 78 -3.59 6.16 -10.53
C GLU A 78 -3.46 7.68 -10.57
N MET A 79 -3.28 8.24 -9.37
CA MET A 79 -2.94 9.63 -9.12
C MET A 79 -1.60 9.68 -8.37
N ASP A 80 -0.70 10.54 -8.85
CA ASP A 80 0.64 10.73 -8.28
C ASP A 80 0.59 11.34 -6.87
N ALA A 81 1.56 10.98 -6.02
CA ALA A 81 1.69 11.49 -4.65
C ALA A 81 1.68 13.02 -4.54
N SER A 82 2.23 13.75 -5.51
CA SER A 82 2.24 15.21 -5.50
C SER A 82 0.85 15.85 -5.44
N GLN A 83 -0.19 15.11 -5.82
CA GLN A 83 -1.58 15.57 -5.78
C GLN A 83 -2.32 15.14 -4.51
N ILE A 84 -1.73 14.31 -3.66
CA ILE A 84 -2.39 13.71 -2.50
C ILE A 84 -1.98 14.46 -1.25
N HIS A 85 -2.96 15.00 -0.54
CA HIS A 85 -2.73 15.71 0.72
C HIS A 85 -3.65 15.16 1.80
N PHE A 86 -3.10 15.11 3.02
CA PHE A 86 -3.81 14.72 4.23
C PHE A 86 -3.80 15.93 5.16
N ASP A 87 -4.90 16.67 5.21
CA ASP A 87 -4.95 17.95 5.92
C ASP A 87 -5.24 17.79 7.43
N ASN A 88 -5.39 16.55 7.94
CA ASN A 88 -5.47 16.27 9.37
C ASN A 88 -4.11 15.79 9.94
N SER A 89 -3.47 16.57 10.81
CA SER A 89 -2.20 16.18 11.44
C SER A 89 -2.29 14.90 12.28
N ALA A 90 -3.46 14.58 12.84
CA ALA A 90 -3.68 13.32 13.56
C ALA A 90 -3.51 12.10 12.65
N TRP A 91 -3.79 12.23 11.34
CA TRP A 91 -3.53 11.18 10.36
C TRP A 91 -2.04 10.88 10.23
N GLY A 92 -1.19 11.92 10.21
CA GLY A 92 0.26 11.75 10.20
C GLY A 92 0.77 11.00 11.43
N THR A 93 0.30 11.37 12.62
CA THR A 93 0.62 10.66 13.86
C THR A 93 0.17 9.20 13.83
N PHE A 94 -1.05 8.94 13.35
CA PHE A 94 -1.59 7.60 13.19
C PHE A 94 -0.74 6.76 12.22
N MET A 95 -0.38 7.30 11.06
CA MET A 95 0.47 6.59 10.09
C MET A 95 1.87 6.32 10.64
N GLY A 96 2.42 7.19 11.51
CA GLY A 96 3.65 6.91 12.24
C GLY A 96 3.54 5.67 13.13
N GLN A 97 2.46 5.55 13.90
CA GLN A 97 2.18 4.37 14.74
C GLN A 97 1.99 3.10 13.91
N VAL A 98 1.24 3.20 12.80
CA VAL A 98 1.06 2.09 11.85
C VAL A 98 2.41 1.64 11.28
N THR A 99 3.28 2.59 10.90
CA THR A 99 4.60 2.29 10.34
C THR A 99 5.47 1.53 11.34
N GLU A 100 5.50 1.97 12.60
CA GLU A 100 6.24 1.28 13.65
C GLU A 100 5.70 -0.14 13.89
N GLU A 101 4.37 -0.31 13.97
CA GLU A 101 3.72 -1.63 14.11
C GLU A 101 4.08 -2.56 12.95
N VAL A 102 3.99 -2.07 11.70
CA VAL A 102 4.37 -2.82 10.50
C VAL A 102 5.84 -3.25 10.59
N CYS A 103 6.75 -2.34 10.91
CA CYS A 103 8.18 -2.65 11.02
C CYS A 103 8.47 -3.75 12.04
N LEU A 104 7.86 -3.67 13.22
CA LEU A 104 8.00 -4.69 14.26
C LEU A 104 7.47 -6.05 13.77
N LYS A 105 6.33 -6.08 13.07
CA LYS A 105 5.75 -7.30 12.52
C LYS A 105 6.56 -7.90 11.38
N LEU A 106 7.24 -7.07 10.60
CA LEU A 106 8.22 -7.50 9.59
C LEU A 106 9.57 -7.89 10.20
N GLY A 107 9.72 -7.90 11.53
CA GLY A 107 10.90 -8.41 12.23
C GLY A 107 12.01 -7.39 12.45
N LEU A 108 11.76 -6.09 12.25
CA LEU A 108 12.71 -5.05 12.66
C LEU A 108 12.70 -4.91 14.17
N VAL A 109 13.86 -4.64 14.77
CA VAL A 109 13.91 -4.28 16.20
C VAL A 109 13.41 -2.85 16.41
N ALA A 110 12.85 -2.56 17.59
CA ALA A 110 12.23 -1.25 17.89
C ALA A 110 13.12 -0.04 17.55
N LYS A 111 14.43 -0.12 17.81
CA LYS A 111 15.38 0.95 17.47
C LYS A 111 15.50 1.21 15.97
N GLN A 112 15.34 0.20 15.12
CA GLN A 112 15.34 0.35 13.67
C GLN A 112 13.97 0.83 13.20
N ALA A 113 12.89 0.26 13.74
CA ALA A 113 11.52 0.62 13.40
C ALA A 113 11.25 2.12 13.54
N SER A 114 11.76 2.76 14.61
CA SER A 114 11.59 4.19 14.86
C SER A 114 12.31 5.13 13.88
N THR A 115 13.21 4.60 13.04
CA THR A 115 13.90 5.37 12.00
C THR A 115 13.25 5.24 10.61
N VAL A 116 12.32 4.30 10.45
CA VAL A 116 11.63 4.07 9.18
C VAL A 116 10.57 5.14 8.96
N ARG A 117 10.48 5.63 7.73
CA ARG A 117 9.41 6.54 7.30
C ARG A 117 8.52 5.82 6.29
N CYS A 118 7.23 6.14 6.35
CA CYS A 118 6.27 5.78 5.32
C CYS A 118 5.91 7.05 4.55
N GLU A 119 6.14 7.05 3.24
CA GLU A 119 5.92 8.20 2.37
C GLU A 119 4.79 7.86 1.37
N PRO A 120 3.81 8.76 1.15
CA PRO A 120 2.80 8.55 0.12
C PRO A 120 3.45 8.39 -1.26
N TYR A 121 3.04 7.38 -2.02
CA TYR A 121 3.57 7.13 -3.36
C TYR A 121 2.55 7.38 -4.46
N LYS A 122 1.35 6.80 -4.33
CA LYS A 122 0.24 6.99 -5.28
C LYS A 122 -1.09 6.62 -4.65
N LEU A 123 -2.16 7.18 -5.20
CA LEU A 123 -3.53 6.77 -4.93
C LEU A 123 -4.01 5.94 -6.11
N LEU A 124 -4.61 4.79 -5.81
CA LEU A 124 -5.14 3.85 -6.80
C LEU A 124 -6.66 3.77 -6.65
N LEU A 125 -7.36 3.77 -7.77
CA LEU A 125 -8.80 3.54 -7.82
C LEU A 125 -9.07 2.39 -8.78
N TYR A 126 -9.72 1.35 -8.25
CA TYR A 126 -10.13 0.16 -8.98
C TYR A 126 -11.63 0.25 -9.26
N GLU A 127 -12.01 0.05 -10.52
CA GLU A 127 -13.41 -0.09 -10.89
C GLU A 127 -13.86 -1.54 -10.76
N THR A 128 -15.14 -1.79 -11.01
CA THR A 128 -15.65 -3.16 -11.06
C THR A 128 -14.99 -3.91 -12.21
N GLY A 129 -14.37 -5.04 -11.92
CA GLY A 129 -13.67 -5.87 -12.90
C GLY A 129 -12.19 -5.53 -13.08
N SER A 130 -11.72 -4.42 -12.49
CA SER A 130 -10.31 -4.03 -12.52
C SER A 130 -9.40 -5.03 -11.81
N HIS A 131 -8.17 -5.14 -12.29
CA HIS A 131 -7.18 -6.10 -11.79
C HIS A 131 -5.75 -5.61 -12.00
N PHE A 132 -4.82 -6.28 -11.32
CA PHE A 132 -3.41 -6.24 -11.66
C PHE A 132 -2.87 -7.66 -11.61
N LEU A 133 -2.27 -8.12 -12.71
CA LEU A 133 -1.63 -9.43 -12.78
C LEU A 133 -0.54 -9.60 -11.71
N PRO A 134 -0.20 -10.85 -11.33
CA PRO A 134 0.85 -11.12 -10.37
C PRO A 134 2.16 -10.40 -10.72
N HIS A 135 2.69 -9.67 -9.75
CA HIS A 135 3.91 -8.88 -9.89
C HIS A 135 4.64 -8.80 -8.55
N GLN A 136 5.89 -8.39 -8.62
CA GLN A 136 6.68 -8.03 -7.46
C GLN A 136 6.86 -6.51 -7.46
N ASP A 137 6.52 -5.87 -6.35
CA ASP A 137 6.86 -4.46 -6.15
C ASP A 137 8.39 -4.29 -6.18
N THR A 138 8.85 -3.31 -6.94
CA THR A 138 10.26 -2.93 -6.98
C THR A 138 10.51 -1.77 -6.05
N GLU A 139 11.74 -1.65 -5.56
CA GLU A 139 12.23 -0.47 -4.85
C GLU A 139 11.96 0.79 -5.68
N LYS A 140 11.32 1.80 -5.07
CA LYS A 140 11.00 3.10 -5.70
C LYS A 140 11.84 4.26 -5.16
N ALA A 141 12.45 4.06 -4.00
CA ALA A 141 13.35 4.99 -3.36
C ALA A 141 14.43 4.21 -2.62
N LYS A 142 15.64 4.76 -2.54
CA LYS A 142 16.79 4.10 -1.91
C LYS A 142 16.45 3.68 -0.47
N GLY A 143 16.61 2.39 -0.18
CA GLY A 143 16.33 1.80 1.13
C GLY A 143 14.86 1.41 1.33
N MET A 144 13.99 1.52 0.32
CA MET A 144 12.63 0.98 0.40
C MET A 144 12.68 -0.55 0.45
N PHE A 145 12.01 -1.12 1.46
CA PHE A 145 11.96 -2.58 1.68
C PHE A 145 10.54 -3.13 1.82
N ALA A 146 9.52 -2.26 1.87
CA ALA A 146 8.13 -2.66 2.04
C ALA A 146 7.18 -1.66 1.37
N THR A 147 6.01 -2.15 0.98
CA THR A 147 4.86 -1.34 0.54
C THR A 147 3.76 -1.40 1.59
N VAL A 148 3.22 -0.25 1.98
CA VAL A 148 2.02 -0.16 2.82
C VAL A 148 0.84 0.24 1.94
N VAL A 149 -0.20 -0.59 1.92
CA VAL A 149 -1.46 -0.30 1.22
C VAL A 149 -2.52 0.05 2.26
N VAL A 150 -3.05 1.28 2.17
CA VAL A 150 -4.17 1.74 3.01
C VAL A 150 -5.44 1.72 2.17
N VAL A 151 -6.40 0.89 2.56
CA VAL A 151 -7.74 0.88 1.95
C VAL A 151 -8.59 1.91 2.68
N LEU A 152 -8.83 3.06 2.01
CA LEU A 152 -9.69 4.09 2.55
C LEU A 152 -11.18 3.65 2.51
N PRO A 153 -12.02 4.18 3.42
CA PRO A 153 -13.43 3.82 3.46
C PRO A 153 -14.12 4.05 2.11
N SER A 154 -14.76 3.01 1.61
CA SER A 154 -15.57 3.01 0.39
C SER A 154 -16.47 1.76 0.42
N SER A 155 -17.60 1.80 -0.27
CA SER A 155 -18.44 0.61 -0.44
C SER A 155 -17.96 -0.17 -1.65
N PHE A 156 -17.50 -1.40 -1.45
CA PHE A 156 -17.06 -2.28 -2.53
C PHE A 156 -17.13 -3.76 -2.13
N GLN A 157 -17.11 -4.64 -3.13
CA GLN A 157 -17.02 -6.09 -2.97
C GLN A 157 -15.87 -6.64 -3.82
N GLY A 158 -15.20 -7.68 -3.33
CA GLY A 158 -14.04 -8.29 -4.01
C GLY A 158 -12.73 -7.59 -3.65
N GLY A 159 -11.82 -7.48 -4.62
CA GLY A 159 -10.52 -6.82 -4.43
C GLY A 159 -9.58 -7.57 -3.47
N ALA A 160 -9.63 -8.90 -3.47
CA ALA A 160 -8.73 -9.70 -2.66
C ALA A 160 -7.29 -9.60 -3.19
N ALA A 161 -6.33 -9.40 -2.29
CA ALA A 161 -4.92 -9.42 -2.62
C ALA A 161 -4.35 -10.83 -2.36
N HIS A 162 -3.74 -11.43 -3.37
CA HIS A 162 -3.05 -12.72 -3.26
C HIS A 162 -1.57 -12.43 -3.05
N LEU A 163 -1.01 -12.87 -1.92
CA LEU A 163 0.40 -12.67 -1.60
C LEU A 163 1.14 -14.00 -1.67
N LEU A 164 2.34 -13.97 -2.25
CA LEU A 164 3.25 -15.10 -2.34
C LEU A 164 4.65 -14.69 -1.86
N HIS A 165 5.29 -15.55 -1.07
CA HIS A 165 6.67 -15.38 -0.61
C HIS A 165 7.36 -16.73 -0.48
N GLY A 166 8.21 -17.07 -1.45
CA GLY A 166 8.74 -18.44 -1.58
C GLY A 166 7.57 -19.42 -1.75
N ASP A 167 7.53 -20.46 -0.91
CA ASP A 167 6.46 -21.46 -0.90
C ASP A 167 5.24 -21.03 -0.06
N LEU A 168 5.31 -19.88 0.61
CA LEU A 168 4.21 -19.35 1.43
C LEU A 168 3.24 -18.57 0.56
N SER A 169 1.93 -18.78 0.78
CA SER A 169 0.88 -18.01 0.11
C SER A 169 -0.25 -17.65 1.08
N THR A 170 -0.90 -16.53 0.83
CA THR A 170 -2.07 -16.09 1.60
C THR A 170 -2.99 -15.23 0.75
N VAL A 171 -4.26 -15.12 1.15
CA VAL A 171 -5.26 -14.26 0.50
C VAL A 171 -5.80 -13.28 1.52
N ILE A 172 -5.70 -11.99 1.20
CA ILE A 172 -6.24 -10.89 2.01
C ILE A 172 -7.52 -10.40 1.34
N GLY A 173 -8.67 -10.74 1.92
CA GLY A 173 -9.96 -10.18 1.51
C GLY A 173 -10.16 -8.77 2.07
N SER A 174 -10.60 -7.84 1.23
CA SER A 174 -10.72 -6.42 1.57
C SER A 174 -12.16 -5.95 1.81
N SER A 175 -13.17 -6.80 1.55
CA SER A 175 -14.58 -6.38 1.55
C SER A 175 -15.10 -6.00 2.94
N HIS A 176 -15.61 -4.79 3.04
CA HIS A 176 -16.52 -4.37 4.10
C HIS A 176 -17.81 -3.87 3.45
N SER A 177 -18.90 -4.60 3.64
CA SER A 177 -20.24 -4.04 3.42
C SER A 177 -20.45 -3.02 4.54
N LEU A 178 -20.52 -1.73 4.20
CA LEU A 178 -21.05 -0.74 5.11
C LEU A 178 -22.56 -1.03 5.21
N SER A 179 -22.98 -1.65 6.32
CA SER A 179 -24.38 -1.88 6.67
C SER A 179 -25.05 -0.58 7.11
#